data_AF-V5G8V8-F1
#
_entry.id   AF-V5G8V8-F1
#
_cell.length_a   1.000
_cell.length_b   1.000
_cell.length_c   1.000
_cell.angle_alpha   90.00
_cell.angle_beta   90.00
_cell.angle_gamma   90.00
#
_symmetry.space_group_name_H-M   'P 1'
#
loop_
_entity.id
_entity.type
_entity.pdbx_description
1 polymer ?
#
loop_
_entity_poly.entity_id
_entity_poly.type
_entity_poly.pdbx_seq_one_letter_code
_entity_poly.pdbx_strand_id
1 'polypeptide(L)'
;MFTAHRGKISLYRVTDDDSMVQYDEIRGFCAGDMFTRVNLFPRTKREAEETADQVIMQSNWENDILTAVMSTYSNLKEAEYYANRRVWDGKSNVRIFEMEVDERYVQCRGIRDLAKELGIWIPHKAYNHSRYEVLCEHRIPRRYITRYKQLTDKFGSKPYPTSQIGTGTSSL
;
A
#
# COMPACT_ATOMS: atom_id res chain seq x y z
N MET A 1 6.64 -29.03 3.21
CA MET A 1 7.28 -27.72 2.93
C MET A 1 6.54 -26.69 3.77
N PHE A 2 7.11 -26.27 4.89
CA PHE A 2 6.43 -25.46 5.90
C PHE A 2 6.38 -24.00 5.44
N THR A 3 5.19 -23.48 5.17
CA THR A 3 4.99 -22.02 5.07
C THR A 3 5.09 -21.50 6.51
N ALA A 4 6.23 -20.92 6.87
CA ALA A 4 6.36 -20.28 8.16
C ALA A 4 5.35 -19.13 8.20
N HIS A 5 4.26 -19.29 8.96
CA HIS A 5 3.37 -18.19 9.30
C HIS A 5 4.19 -17.20 10.13
N ARG A 6 4.73 -16.20 9.44
CA ARG A 6 5.35 -15.04 10.06
C ARG A 6 4.22 -14.23 10.69
N GLY A 7 4.44 -13.78 11.92
CA GLY A 7 3.41 -13.24 12.79
C GLY A 7 2.90 -11.87 12.31
N LYS A 8 2.91 -10.90 13.22
CA LYS A 8 2.63 -9.52 12.84
C LYS A 8 3.86 -8.90 12.17
N ILE A 9 3.63 -8.14 11.10
CA ILE A 9 4.63 -7.29 10.46
C ILE A 9 4.21 -5.82 10.56
N SER A 10 5.18 -4.94 10.75
CA SER A 10 4.95 -3.49 10.69
C SER A 10 5.08 -3.01 9.26
N LEU A 11 4.03 -2.36 8.75
CA LEU A 11 3.99 -1.77 7.41
C LEU A 11 3.59 -0.31 7.47
N TYR A 12 4.04 0.44 6.47
CA TYR A 12 3.81 1.86 6.33
C TYR A 12 3.25 2.13 4.94
N ARG A 13 2.20 2.94 4.83
CA ARG A 13 1.64 3.32 3.53
C ARG A 13 1.55 4.84 3.41
N VAL A 14 2.10 5.36 2.33
CA VAL A 14 2.02 6.80 2.00
C VAL A 14 0.85 7.00 1.04
N THR A 15 -0.05 7.92 1.36
CA THR A 15 -1.14 8.34 0.49
C THR A 15 -1.15 9.85 0.33
N ASP A 16 -1.77 10.31 -0.73
CA ASP A 16 -2.10 11.70 -1.08
C ASP A 16 -3.40 11.67 -1.90
N ASP A 17 -3.89 12.82 -2.35
CA ASP A 17 -5.14 12.89 -3.13
C ASP A 17 -5.08 12.14 -4.48
N ASP A 18 -3.89 11.93 -5.04
CA ASP A 18 -3.70 11.23 -6.33
C ASP A 18 -3.54 9.71 -6.15
N SER A 19 -3.49 9.22 -4.91
CA SER A 19 -3.31 7.81 -4.64
C SER A 19 -4.59 7.02 -5.02
N MET A 20 -4.48 6.07 -5.96
CA MET A 20 -5.62 5.25 -6.40
C MET A 20 -6.28 4.45 -5.26
N VAL A 21 -5.49 4.06 -4.25
CA VAL A 21 -5.98 3.34 -3.07
C VAL A 21 -5.96 4.29 -1.87
N GLN A 22 -7.16 4.72 -1.49
CA GLN A 22 -7.44 5.60 -0.36
C GLN A 22 -7.83 4.82 0.90
N TYR A 23 -7.66 5.46 2.05
CA TYR A 23 -8.08 4.91 3.33
C TYR A 23 -9.57 5.17 3.57
N ASP A 24 -10.30 4.13 3.97
CA ASP A 24 -11.68 4.19 4.42
C ASP A 24 -11.75 3.81 5.91
N GLU A 25 -12.46 4.62 6.73
CA GLU A 25 -12.50 4.43 8.18
C GLU A 25 -13.20 3.15 8.62
N ILE A 26 -14.09 2.61 7.79
CA ILE A 26 -14.86 1.39 8.09
C ILE A 26 -14.09 0.17 7.55
N ARG A 27 -13.54 0.27 6.35
CA ARG A 27 -13.01 -0.86 5.58
C ARG A 27 -11.50 -1.01 5.70
N GLY A 28 -10.76 0.08 5.90
CA GLY A 28 -9.29 0.14 5.81
C GLY A 28 -8.86 0.49 4.39
N PHE A 29 -7.78 -0.12 3.89
CA PHE A 29 -7.37 0.02 2.51
C PHE A 29 -7.92 -1.12 1.66
N CYS A 30 -8.48 -0.79 0.51
CA CYS A 30 -8.88 -1.74 -0.52
C CYS A 30 -8.12 -1.42 -1.81
N ALA A 31 -7.58 -2.43 -2.47
CA ALA A 31 -6.96 -2.34 -3.77
C ALA A 31 -8.00 -1.83 -4.79
N GLY A 32 -7.51 -1.24 -5.88
CA GLY A 32 -8.41 -0.76 -6.93
C GLY A 32 -9.21 -1.89 -7.56
N ASP A 33 -8.59 -3.07 -7.70
CA ASP A 33 -9.24 -4.29 -8.16
C ASP A 33 -9.36 -5.30 -7.02
N MET A 34 -10.59 -5.56 -6.59
CA MET A 34 -10.89 -6.52 -5.52
C MET A 34 -11.23 -7.93 -6.02
N PHE A 35 -11.25 -8.14 -7.34
CA PHE A 35 -11.81 -9.34 -7.96
C PHE A 35 -10.79 -10.15 -8.74
N THR A 36 -9.77 -9.51 -9.31
CA THR A 36 -8.70 -10.24 -9.98
C THR A 36 -7.94 -11.11 -8.98
N ARG A 37 -7.76 -12.36 -9.36
CA ARG A 37 -7.01 -13.33 -8.56
C ARG A 37 -5.54 -12.94 -8.57
N VAL A 38 -4.98 -12.88 -7.38
CA VAL A 38 -3.55 -12.74 -7.15
C VAL A 38 -3.20 -13.65 -5.99
N ASN A 39 -2.03 -14.27 -6.05
CA ASN A 39 -1.50 -15.05 -4.95
C ASN A 39 -0.02 -14.68 -4.82
N LEU A 40 0.32 -13.90 -3.80
CA LEU A 40 1.69 -13.43 -3.59
C LEU A 40 2.65 -14.57 -3.23
N PHE A 41 2.14 -15.78 -2.98
CA PHE A 41 2.90 -17.02 -2.79
C PHE A 41 2.41 -18.10 -3.77
N PRO A 42 2.62 -17.91 -5.09
CA PRO A 42 2.06 -18.78 -6.11
C PRO A 42 2.61 -20.20 -5.95
N ARG A 43 1.74 -21.20 -6.08
CA ARG A 43 2.10 -22.63 -5.99
C ARG A 43 2.04 -23.34 -7.34
N THR A 44 1.37 -22.72 -8.29
CA THR A 44 1.22 -23.20 -9.67
C THR A 44 1.76 -22.19 -10.66
N LYS A 45 2.12 -22.67 -11.86
CA LYS A 45 2.56 -21.79 -12.96
C LYS A 45 1.50 -20.74 -13.32
N ARG A 46 0.22 -21.13 -13.33
CA ARG A 46 -0.90 -20.22 -13.63
C ARG A 46 -1.01 -19.10 -12.59
N GLU A 47 -0.92 -19.42 -11.30
CA GLU A 47 -0.93 -18.39 -10.25
C GLU A 47 0.27 -17.44 -10.37
N ALA A 48 1.44 -17.97 -10.76
CA ALA A 48 2.62 -17.16 -10.99
C ALA A 48 2.43 -16.19 -12.18
N GLU A 49 1.85 -16.66 -13.29
CA GLU A 49 1.51 -15.82 -14.44
C GLU A 49 0.49 -14.74 -14.08
N GLU A 50 -0.63 -15.11 -13.43
CA GLU A 50 -1.66 -14.15 -12.99
C GLU A 50 -1.09 -13.10 -12.01
N THR A 51 -0.18 -13.50 -11.12
CA THR A 51 0.48 -12.59 -10.18
C THR A 51 1.52 -11.70 -10.85
N ALA A 52 2.27 -12.24 -11.82
CA ALA A 52 3.25 -11.49 -12.60
C ALA A 52 2.61 -10.29 -13.32
N ASP A 53 1.45 -10.49 -13.95
CA ASP A 53 0.73 -9.42 -14.63
C ASP A 53 0.38 -8.27 -13.66
N GLN A 54 -0.11 -8.59 -12.47
CA GLN A 54 -0.44 -7.61 -11.44
C GLN A 54 0.79 -6.84 -10.94
N VAL A 55 1.92 -7.55 -10.73
CA VAL A 55 3.17 -6.92 -10.27
C VAL A 55 3.78 -6.04 -11.36
N ILE A 56 3.72 -6.45 -12.63
CA ILE A 56 4.20 -5.66 -13.77
C ILE A 56 3.39 -4.36 -13.88
N MET A 57 2.05 -4.45 -13.86
CA MET A 57 1.17 -3.28 -13.90
C MET A 57 1.44 -2.35 -12.71
N GLN A 58 1.55 -2.89 -11.49
CA GLN A 58 1.83 -2.11 -10.29
C GLN A 58 3.21 -1.43 -10.33
N SER A 59 4.20 -2.05 -10.97
CA SER A 59 5.56 -1.50 -11.11
C SER A 59 5.67 -0.42 -12.18
N ASN A 60 4.68 -0.33 -13.07
CA ASN A 60 4.61 0.72 -14.08
C ASN A 60 3.92 1.96 -13.50
N TRP A 61 4.68 3.01 -13.21
CA TRP A 61 4.14 4.23 -12.59
C TRP A 61 3.33 5.12 -13.52
N GLU A 62 3.31 4.81 -14.81
CA GLU A 62 2.45 5.45 -15.82
C GLU A 62 1.15 4.64 -16.06
N ASN A 63 0.97 3.54 -15.32
CA ASN A 63 -0.20 2.69 -15.45
C ASN A 63 -1.37 3.23 -14.61
N ASP A 64 -2.45 3.58 -15.29
CA ASP A 64 -3.72 4.00 -14.67
C ASP A 64 -4.68 2.81 -14.46
N ILE A 65 -4.26 1.58 -14.76
CA ILE A 65 -5.06 0.37 -14.55
C ILE A 65 -5.04 -0.01 -13.06
N LEU A 66 -6.23 -0.17 -12.48
CA LEU A 66 -6.41 -0.66 -11.12
C LEU A 66 -5.84 -2.07 -10.97
N THR A 67 -5.04 -2.29 -9.93
CA THR A 67 -4.40 -3.57 -9.63
C THR A 67 -5.01 -4.23 -8.40
N ALA A 68 -4.83 -5.55 -8.28
CA ALA A 68 -5.25 -6.35 -7.14
C ALA A 68 -4.28 -6.29 -5.95
N VAL A 69 -3.22 -5.51 -6.08
CA VAL A 69 -2.17 -5.33 -5.08
C VAL A 69 -2.07 -3.87 -4.70
N MET A 70 -1.57 -3.60 -3.50
CA MET A 70 -1.28 -2.24 -3.05
C MET A 70 0.14 -2.16 -2.49
N SER A 71 0.83 -1.09 -2.85
CA SER A 71 2.18 -0.83 -2.36
C SER A 71 2.19 -0.32 -0.92
N THR A 72 3.10 -0.86 -0.12
CA THR A 72 3.42 -0.42 1.25
C THR A 72 4.94 -0.47 1.43
N TYR A 73 5.43 -0.01 2.57
CA TYR A 73 6.84 -0.03 2.92
C TYR A 73 7.04 -0.79 4.24
N SER A 74 8.09 -1.61 4.30
CA SER A 74 8.53 -2.27 5.54
C SER A 74 9.44 -1.38 6.41
N ASN A 75 9.79 -0.19 5.93
CA ASN A 75 10.71 0.73 6.59
C ASN A 75 10.10 2.13 6.73
N LEU A 76 9.99 2.63 7.96
CA LEU A 76 9.41 3.94 8.23
C LEU A 76 10.22 5.08 7.59
N LYS A 77 11.55 5.04 7.64
CA LYS A 77 12.39 6.11 7.08
C LYS A 77 12.21 6.21 5.56
N GLU A 78 12.03 5.08 4.89
CA GLU A 78 11.74 5.05 3.45
C GLU A 78 10.35 5.65 3.17
N ALA A 79 9.33 5.28 3.96
CA ALA A 79 8.00 5.86 3.84
C ALA A 79 8.01 7.38 4.08
N GLU A 80 8.75 7.85 5.10
CA GLU A 80 8.94 9.27 5.38
C GLU A 80 9.67 9.98 4.24
N TYR A 81 10.68 9.36 3.64
CA TYR A 81 11.37 9.90 2.47
C TYR A 81 10.39 10.16 1.31
N TYR A 82 9.56 9.16 0.95
CA TYR A 82 8.57 9.35 -0.14
C TYR A 82 7.45 10.32 0.21
N ALA A 83 7.00 10.34 1.47
CA ALA A 83 6.01 11.30 1.92
C ALA A 83 6.54 12.74 1.80
N ASN A 84 7.76 12.99 2.27
CA ASN A 84 8.39 14.31 2.13
C ASN A 84 8.62 14.69 0.66
N ARG A 85 9.02 13.73 -0.18
CA ARG A 85 9.14 13.96 -1.63
C ARG A 85 7.82 14.38 -2.25
N ARG A 86 6.70 13.72 -1.93
CA ARG A 86 5.36 14.10 -2.39
C ARG A 86 4.97 15.51 -1.94
N VAL A 87 5.27 15.88 -0.69
CA VAL A 87 5.06 17.25 -0.20
C VAL A 87 5.90 18.26 -1.00
N TRP A 88 7.17 17.94 -1.26
CA TRP A 88 8.07 18.79 -2.04
C TRP A 88 7.60 18.96 -3.50
N ASP A 89 7.08 17.88 -4.09
CA ASP A 89 6.43 17.84 -5.41
C ASP A 89 5.06 18.56 -5.42
N GLY A 90 4.60 19.12 -4.30
CA GLY A 90 3.37 19.92 -4.19
C GLY A 90 2.09 19.11 -4.02
N LYS A 91 2.18 17.82 -3.66
CA LYS A 91 1.00 16.99 -3.40
C LYS A 91 0.29 17.43 -2.12
N SER A 92 -1.04 17.32 -2.13
CA SER A 92 -1.91 17.67 -1.01
C SER A 92 -2.33 16.43 -0.21
N ASN A 93 -2.76 16.63 1.03
CA ASN A 93 -3.22 15.59 1.95
C ASN A 93 -2.28 14.38 2.11
N VAL A 94 -0.96 14.65 2.08
CA VAL A 94 0.03 13.60 2.25
C VAL A 94 -0.06 13.01 3.66
N ARG A 95 -0.30 11.70 3.75
CA ARG A 95 -0.42 10.96 5.01
C ARG A 95 0.47 9.73 4.99
N ILE A 96 1.05 9.41 6.14
CA ILE A 96 1.73 8.14 6.40
C ILE A 96 0.86 7.36 7.38
N PHE A 97 0.39 6.20 6.95
CA PHE A 97 -0.34 5.25 7.78
C PHE A 97 0.62 4.21 8.33
N GLU A 98 0.51 3.93 9.63
CA GLU A 98 1.23 2.86 10.32
C GLU A 98 0.29 1.68 10.54
N MET A 99 0.81 0.48 10.31
CA MET A 99 0.02 -0.73 10.30
C MET A 99 0.75 -1.88 10.97
N GLU A 100 0.02 -2.68 11.75
CA GLU A 100 0.46 -3.99 12.21
C GLU A 100 -0.37 -5.06 11.51
N VAL A 101 0.17 -5.64 10.44
CA VAL A 101 -0.55 -6.61 9.62
C VAL A 101 -0.20 -8.02 10.07
N ASP A 102 -1.23 -8.84 10.27
CA ASP A 102 -1.06 -10.27 10.52
C ASP A 102 -1.09 -11.03 9.19
N GLU A 103 0.05 -11.61 8.80
CA GLU A 103 0.25 -12.25 7.50
C GLU A 103 -0.60 -13.54 7.34
N ARG A 104 -1.28 -14.00 8.40
CA ARG A 104 -2.27 -15.09 8.31
C ARG A 104 -3.58 -14.65 7.64
N TYR A 105 -3.86 -13.35 7.62
CA TYR A 105 -5.12 -12.80 7.11
C TYR A 105 -4.96 -11.87 5.91
N VAL A 106 -3.76 -11.35 5.68
CA VAL A 106 -3.45 -10.50 4.54
C VAL A 106 -2.12 -10.97 3.98
N GLN A 107 -2.09 -11.44 2.74
CA GLN A 107 -0.81 -11.76 2.13
C GLN A 107 -0.08 -10.47 1.81
N CYS A 108 1.16 -10.39 2.27
CA CYS A 108 2.06 -9.31 1.93
C CYS A 108 3.42 -9.90 1.54
N ARG A 109 4.10 -9.28 0.57
CA ARG A 109 5.39 -9.76 0.08
C ARG A 109 6.27 -8.65 -0.49
N GLY A 110 7.56 -8.72 -0.20
CA GLY A 110 8.56 -7.82 -0.78
C GLY A 110 8.59 -7.96 -2.31
N ILE A 111 8.44 -6.84 -3.03
CA ILE A 111 8.27 -6.86 -4.48
C ILE A 111 9.50 -7.39 -5.23
N ARG A 112 10.71 -7.09 -4.74
CA ARG A 112 11.96 -7.55 -5.38
C ARG A 112 12.13 -9.07 -5.31
N ASP A 113 11.84 -9.66 -4.15
CA ASP A 113 11.92 -11.11 -3.97
C ASP A 113 10.82 -11.82 -4.78
N LEU A 114 9.61 -11.25 -4.79
CA LEU A 114 8.52 -11.75 -5.61
C LEU A 114 8.87 -11.68 -7.11
N ALA A 115 9.39 -10.55 -7.60
CA ALA A 115 9.76 -10.41 -9.00
C ALA A 115 10.84 -11.39 -9.44
N LYS A 116 11.85 -11.62 -8.57
CA LYS A 116 12.88 -12.62 -8.81
C LYS A 116 12.29 -14.03 -8.91
N GLU A 117 11.35 -14.39 -8.04
CA GLU A 117 10.68 -15.69 -8.07
C GLU A 117 9.79 -15.87 -9.31
N LEU A 118 9.08 -14.81 -9.72
CA LEU A 118 8.23 -14.79 -10.90
C LEU A 118 9.01 -14.71 -12.22
N GLY A 119 10.32 -14.45 -12.17
CA GLY A 119 11.14 -14.26 -13.37
C GLY A 119 10.81 -12.99 -14.15
N ILE A 120 10.23 -11.98 -13.49
CA ILE A 120 9.84 -10.72 -14.14
C ILE A 120 10.89 -9.62 -13.93
N TRP A 121 11.01 -8.76 -14.93
CA TRP A 121 11.88 -7.59 -14.86
C TRP A 121 11.12 -6.38 -14.31
N ILE A 122 11.62 -5.80 -13.21
CA ILE A 122 11.15 -4.51 -12.71
C ILE A 122 11.95 -3.40 -13.39
N PRO A 123 11.31 -2.39 -14.00
CA PRO A 123 12.01 -1.27 -14.61
C PRO A 123 13.00 -0.60 -13.66
N HIS A 124 14.20 -0.23 -14.13
CA HIS A 124 15.28 0.28 -13.26
C HIS A 124 14.85 1.44 -12.35
N LYS A 125 14.00 2.35 -12.87
CA LYS A 125 13.40 3.44 -12.09
C LYS A 125 12.60 2.89 -10.90
N ALA A 126 11.64 2.00 -11.15
CA ALA A 126 10.85 1.36 -10.10
C ALA A 126 11.71 0.49 -9.17
N TYR A 127 12.70 -0.23 -9.72
CA TYR A 127 13.60 -1.07 -8.94
C TYR A 127 14.34 -0.25 -7.89
N ASN A 128 14.89 0.91 -8.23
CA ASN A 128 15.62 1.75 -7.27
C ASN A 128 14.75 2.21 -6.09
N HIS A 129 13.45 2.34 -6.31
CA HIS A 129 12.48 2.76 -5.31
C HIS A 129 11.83 1.60 -4.53
N SER A 130 12.09 0.35 -4.93
CA SER A 130 11.38 -0.83 -4.43
C SER A 130 12.09 -1.63 -3.33
N ARG A 131 13.23 -1.15 -2.81
CA ARG A 131 14.06 -1.89 -1.84
C ARG A 131 13.28 -2.35 -0.60
N TYR A 132 12.42 -1.48 -0.09
CA TYR A 132 11.60 -1.74 1.10
C TYR A 132 10.12 -1.89 0.76
N GLU A 133 9.78 -1.92 -0.53
CA GLU A 133 8.41 -2.01 -0.99
C GLU A 133 7.87 -3.43 -0.77
N VAL A 134 6.71 -3.47 -0.13
CA VAL A 134 5.94 -4.68 0.17
C VAL A 134 4.58 -4.52 -0.47
N LEU A 135 4.23 -5.44 -1.35
CA LEU A 135 2.88 -5.52 -1.92
C LEU A 135 2.00 -6.27 -0.95
N CYS A 136 0.78 -5.78 -0.72
CA CYS A 136 -0.27 -6.54 -0.05
C CYS A 136 -1.44 -6.77 -1.01
N GLU A 137 -2.07 -7.94 -0.95
CA GLU A 137 -3.21 -8.26 -1.82
C GLU A 137 -4.52 -7.66 -1.29
N HIS A 138 -5.39 -7.25 -2.21
CA HIS A 138 -6.80 -6.88 -2.04
C HIS A 138 -7.14 -5.92 -0.91
N ARG A 139 -7.00 -6.30 0.36
CA ARG A 139 -7.46 -5.50 1.49
C ARG A 139 -6.52 -5.56 2.68
N ILE A 140 -6.25 -4.40 3.25
CA ILE A 140 -5.73 -4.26 4.62
C ILE A 140 -6.87 -3.74 5.50
N PRO A 141 -7.53 -4.60 6.31
CA PRO A 141 -8.63 -4.19 7.17
C PRO A 141 -8.28 -3.06 8.14
N ARG A 142 -9.25 -2.18 8.41
CA ARG A 142 -9.16 -1.06 9.38
C ARG A 142 -8.50 -1.44 10.71
N ARG A 143 -8.78 -2.64 11.22
CA ARG A 143 -8.24 -3.14 12.50
C ARG A 143 -6.71 -3.23 12.55
N TYR A 144 -6.04 -3.29 11.41
CA TYR A 144 -4.58 -3.32 11.34
C TYR A 144 -3.97 -1.92 11.23
N ILE A 145 -4.77 -0.89 10.99
CA ILE A 145 -4.31 0.50 10.93
C ILE A 145 -4.23 1.04 12.37
N THR A 146 -3.01 1.27 12.84
CA THR A 146 -2.77 1.67 14.23
C THR A 146 -2.86 3.18 14.40
N ARG A 147 -2.29 3.95 13.47
CA ARG A 147 -2.36 5.42 13.43
C ARG A 147 -1.99 5.95 12.04
N TYR A 148 -2.18 7.25 11.85
CA TYR A 148 -1.61 7.96 10.72
C TYR A 148 -1.07 9.32 11.14
N LYS A 149 -0.10 9.82 10.39
CA LYS A 149 0.45 11.17 10.50
C LYS A 149 0.17 11.91 9.20
N GLN A 150 -0.45 13.08 9.29
CA GLN A 150 -0.59 13.98 8.15
C GLN A 150 0.61 14.93 8.09
N LEU A 151 1.18 15.09 6.90
CA LEU A 151 2.23 16.05 6.63
C LEU A 151 1.59 17.36 6.14
N THR A 152 2.09 18.47 6.65
CA THR A 152 1.72 19.82 6.19
C THR A 152 2.65 20.24 5.06
N ASP A 153 2.16 21.10 4.18
CA ASP A 153 2.97 21.63 3.09
C ASP A 153 4.16 22.48 3.58
N LYS A 154 5.04 22.85 2.64
CA LYS A 154 6.23 23.70 2.88
C LYS A 154 5.91 25.10 3.43
N PHE A 155 4.65 25.51 3.45
CA PHE A 155 4.20 26.82 3.93
C PHE A 155 3.58 26.76 5.33
N GLY A 156 3.58 25.59 5.97
CA GLY A 156 2.99 25.41 7.29
C GLY A 156 1.46 25.51 7.27
N SER A 157 0.83 25.46 6.09
CA SER A 157 -0.62 25.42 5.98
C SER A 157 -1.07 24.10 6.61
N LYS A 158 -1.84 24.19 7.70
CA LYS A 158 -2.65 23.04 8.11
C LYS A 158 -3.54 22.66 6.92
N PRO A 159 -3.72 21.36 6.63
CA PRO A 159 -4.66 20.94 5.61
C PRO A 159 -6.03 21.58 5.91
N TYR A 160 -6.70 22.07 4.86
CA TYR A 160 -8.06 22.57 4.96
C TYR A 160 -8.91 21.55 5.73
N PRO A 161 -9.69 21.97 6.75
CA PRO A 161 -10.62 21.08 7.40
C PRO A 161 -11.65 20.65 6.35
N THR A 162 -11.52 19.42 5.85
CA THR A 162 -12.65 18.75 5.21
C THR A 162 -13.70 18.64 6.31
N SER A 163 -14.79 19.35 6.11
CA SER A 163 -15.95 19.43 6.99
C SER A 163 -16.24 18.11 7.70
N GLN A 164 -16.35 18.18 9.02
CA GLN A 164 -16.93 17.13 9.85
C GLN A 164 -18.29 16.70 9.27
N ILE A 165 -18.40 15.42 8.93
CA ILE A 165 -19.66 14.67 8.89
C ILE A 165 -19.32 13.36 9.62
N GLY A 166 -19.82 13.03 10.81
CA GLY A 166 -20.74 13.74 11.67
C GLY A 166 -20.60 13.27 13.13
N THR A 167 -20.98 14.15 14.05
CA THR A 167 -21.28 13.80 15.44
C THR A 167 -22.67 13.18 15.48
N GLY A 168 -22.73 11.86 15.50
CA GLY A 168 -23.92 11.13 15.94
C GLY A 168 -24.04 11.21 17.46
N THR A 169 -24.56 12.31 17.98
CA THR A 169 -25.11 12.36 19.35
C THR A 169 -26.31 11.43 19.40
N SER A 170 -26.15 10.27 20.05
CA SER A 170 -27.29 9.54 20.60
C SER A 170 -27.88 10.38 21.72
N SER A 171 -29.10 10.85 21.53
CA SER A 171 -29.98 11.33 22.59
C SER A 171 -31.27 10.54 22.51
N LEU A 172 -31.46 9.70 23.53
CA LEU A 172 -32.66 8.94 23.92
C LEU A 172 -33.11 7.80 22.98
#